data_AF-A0A7S2WMR5-F1
#
_entry.id   AF-A0A7S2WMR5-F1
#
_cell.length_a   1.000
_cell.length_b   1.000
_cell.length_c   1.000
_cell.angle_alpha   90.00
_cell.angle_beta   90.00
_cell.angle_gamma   90.00
#
_symmetry.space_group_name_H-M   'P 1'
#
loop_
_entity.id
_entity.type
_entity.pdbx_description
1 polymer ?
#
loop_
_entity_poly.entity_id
_entity_poly.type
_entity_poly.pdbx_seq_one_letter_code
_entity_poly.pdbx_strand_id
1 'polypeptide(L)'
;ETLNNMARLIVAISVFIGVIALILSVINDVPFNGDEIDLSVTKYDAEALKAPVLTGNALLAFSWVSTSTPIGKVILRFLLNDNKLHLVRSFSSKFPHLSPLYYPMARLNKKDYEKQVALAKASSPEKVLAKGFGTKSKRKGFHFHSVEDYFELYKSGASTPSEIIDKVITYGMELDKSNKMFSSINVEMAMAQAKLSDERWKAGKPLSVFDGVPVAVKDMVDVKGHIIYDGAAKGIQATRDDTIVQRFRDAGAIVIGLTVMTEGGVTPLGYNVFFRGPFNPYAKDLDHYSGGSSSGSAVAVATGICPVTIGFDGGGSIRLPSSLSGIFGLASTFGRVPFDGGNTAFTTIKAGPMTSTARDAALAHALIARPPPEDHFYSQLYSGGHTPLPPNHLHGFMDIDDLSGVRIGIHWDYFADSDDEILSRCDQAVSFLKSRGATIVNITIPYIKVLRLAHALKIMSEFALSRDLKMYKGVEMEPNTRITVALGKTLTAGEVIAAERIKAWTFQHVKKNVQGQPA
;
A
#
# COMPACT_ATOMS: atom_id res chain seq x y z
N GLU A 1 -44.89 7.61 -48.04
CA GLU A 1 -45.14 7.92 -46.61
C GLU A 1 -45.15 6.68 -45.72
N THR A 2 -45.90 5.64 -46.11
CA THR A 2 -46.01 4.34 -45.43
C THR A 2 -44.67 3.62 -45.23
N LEU A 3 -43.78 3.60 -46.23
CA LEU A 3 -42.43 3.01 -46.14
C LEU A 3 -41.53 3.71 -45.12
N ASN A 4 -41.61 5.06 -45.01
CA ASN A 4 -40.84 5.82 -44.02
C ASN A 4 -41.34 5.60 -42.59
N ASN A 5 -42.65 5.43 -42.41
CA ASN A 5 -43.23 5.09 -41.11
C ASN A 5 -42.85 3.66 -40.69
N MET A 6 -42.79 2.72 -41.63
CA MET A 6 -42.34 1.35 -41.37
C MET A 6 -40.85 1.31 -41.00
N ALA A 7 -40.00 2.06 -41.69
CA ALA A 7 -38.57 2.15 -41.36
C ALA A 7 -38.33 2.77 -39.97
N ARG A 8 -39.07 3.84 -39.61
CA ARG A 8 -39.01 4.45 -38.27
C ARG A 8 -39.50 3.49 -37.18
N LEU A 9 -40.54 2.70 -37.47
CA LEU A 9 -41.05 1.69 -36.55
C LEU A 9 -40.04 0.56 -36.35
N ILE A 10 -39.38 0.08 -37.41
CA ILE A 10 -38.33 -0.96 -37.31
C ILE A 10 -37.13 -0.45 -36.50
N VAL A 11 -36.69 0.80 -36.72
CA VAL A 11 -35.61 1.40 -35.92
C VAL A 11 -36.03 1.55 -34.47
N ALA A 12 -37.25 2.03 -34.19
CA ALA A 12 -37.76 2.17 -32.83
C ALA A 12 -37.88 0.81 -32.11
N ILE A 13 -38.36 -0.23 -32.80
CA ILE A 13 -38.42 -1.60 -32.27
C ILE A 13 -37.01 -2.15 -32.04
N SER A 14 -36.07 -1.91 -32.95
CA SER A 14 -34.67 -2.38 -32.80
C SER A 14 -33.97 -1.70 -31.62
N VAL A 15 -34.19 -0.39 -31.43
CA VAL A 15 -33.70 0.35 -30.26
C VAL A 15 -34.38 -0.16 -28.99
N PHE A 16 -35.69 -0.39 -29.01
CA PHE A 16 -36.43 -0.91 -27.87
C PHE A 16 -36.02 -2.33 -27.48
N ILE A 17 -35.81 -3.23 -28.45
CA ILE A 17 -35.27 -4.57 -28.24
C ILE A 17 -33.83 -4.50 -27.74
N GLY A 18 -33.00 -3.60 -28.30
CA GLY A 18 -31.64 -3.38 -27.82
C GLY A 18 -31.62 -2.90 -26.37
N VAL A 19 -32.50 -1.97 -26.01
CA VAL A 19 -32.67 -1.45 -24.64
C VAL A 19 -33.23 -2.53 -23.70
N ILE A 20 -34.19 -3.35 -24.15
CA ILE A 20 -34.73 -4.46 -23.34
C ILE A 20 -33.69 -5.56 -23.16
N ALA A 21 -32.94 -5.95 -24.19
CA ALA A 21 -31.88 -6.94 -24.08
C ALA A 21 -30.76 -6.43 -23.15
N LEU A 22 -30.44 -5.14 -23.23
CA LEU A 22 -29.53 -4.44 -22.33
C LEU A 22 -30.06 -4.45 -20.88
N ILE A 23 -31.33 -4.12 -20.67
CA ILE A 23 -31.99 -4.16 -19.36
C ILE A 23 -32.08 -5.59 -18.82
N LEU A 24 -32.41 -6.58 -19.64
CA LEU A 24 -32.47 -7.99 -19.26
C LEU A 24 -31.09 -8.55 -18.93
N SER A 25 -30.02 -8.09 -19.59
CA SER A 25 -28.63 -8.42 -19.22
C SER A 25 -28.17 -7.80 -17.89
N VAL A 26 -28.92 -6.80 -17.41
CA VAL A 26 -28.66 -6.07 -16.16
C VAL A 26 -29.54 -6.60 -15.02
N ILE A 27 -30.79 -6.98 -15.32
CA ILE A 27 -31.76 -7.52 -14.35
C ILE A 27 -31.51 -8.99 -14.07
N ASN A 28 -31.22 -9.77 -15.12
CA ASN A 28 -30.75 -11.13 -14.92
C ASN A 28 -29.25 -11.02 -14.66
N ASP A 29 -28.82 -11.47 -13.47
CA ASP A 29 -27.48 -12.04 -13.28
C ASP A 29 -27.09 -12.70 -14.61
N VAL A 30 -26.14 -12.10 -15.36
CA VAL A 30 -25.82 -12.55 -16.72
C VAL A 30 -25.76 -14.08 -16.70
N PRO A 31 -26.59 -14.77 -17.50
CA PRO A 31 -26.71 -16.22 -17.40
C PRO A 31 -25.32 -16.86 -17.43
N PHE A 32 -25.08 -17.74 -16.46
CA PHE A 32 -23.84 -18.51 -16.29
C PHE A 32 -23.60 -19.42 -17.50
N ASN A 33 -23.04 -18.86 -18.57
CA ASN A 33 -22.47 -19.57 -19.72
C ASN A 33 -21.03 -19.06 -19.95
N GLY A 34 -20.28 -18.80 -18.86
CA GLY A 34 -18.90 -18.35 -18.91
C GLY A 34 -17.92 -19.50 -18.70
N ASP A 35 -16.66 -19.29 -19.09
CA ASP A 35 -15.55 -20.21 -18.85
C ASP A 35 -15.56 -20.69 -17.37
N GLU A 36 -15.46 -22.00 -17.14
CA GLU A 36 -15.23 -22.54 -15.80
C GLU A 36 -13.74 -22.62 -15.49
N ILE A 37 -13.38 -22.43 -14.22
CA ILE A 37 -11.99 -22.65 -13.79
C ILE A 37 -11.77 -24.15 -13.57
N ASP A 38 -10.84 -24.70 -14.35
CA ASP A 38 -10.30 -26.04 -14.19
C ASP A 38 -9.22 -26.04 -13.10
N LEU A 39 -9.54 -26.65 -11.95
CA LEU A 39 -8.62 -26.75 -10.81
C LEU A 39 -7.49 -27.78 -11.01
N SER A 40 -7.49 -28.53 -12.12
CA SER A 40 -6.36 -29.40 -12.49
C SER A 40 -5.22 -28.61 -13.16
N VAL A 41 -5.50 -27.42 -13.68
CA VAL A 41 -4.54 -26.58 -14.38
C VAL A 41 -3.91 -25.59 -13.41
N THR A 42 -2.75 -25.95 -12.85
CA THR A 42 -2.06 -25.15 -11.82
C THR A 42 -0.95 -24.25 -12.38
N LYS A 43 -1.00 -23.89 -13.67
CA LYS A 43 0.02 -23.05 -14.32
C LYS A 43 -0.23 -21.56 -14.08
N TYR A 44 0.77 -20.74 -14.40
CA TYR A 44 0.63 -19.29 -14.46
C TYR A 44 -0.42 -18.88 -15.50
N ASP A 45 -1.37 -18.03 -15.11
CA ASP A 45 -2.58 -17.72 -15.90
C ASP A 45 -2.94 -16.23 -15.90
N ALA A 46 -2.00 -15.34 -15.55
CA ALA A 46 -2.28 -13.92 -15.61
C ALA A 46 -2.61 -13.50 -17.05
N GLU A 47 -3.58 -12.59 -17.17
CA GLU A 47 -3.98 -12.01 -18.44
C GLU A 47 -4.04 -10.49 -18.31
N ALA A 48 -3.79 -9.77 -19.38
CA ALA A 48 -4.02 -8.33 -19.42
C ALA A 48 -5.52 -8.01 -19.26
N LEU A 49 -5.84 -6.94 -18.54
CA LEU A 49 -7.19 -6.41 -18.47
C LEU A 49 -7.49 -5.59 -19.72
N LYS A 50 -8.74 -5.66 -20.19
CA LYS A 50 -9.25 -4.85 -21.31
C LYS A 50 -10.03 -3.67 -20.76
N ALA A 51 -9.53 -2.47 -20.99
CA ALA A 51 -10.20 -1.23 -20.61
C ALA A 51 -9.83 -0.10 -21.58
N PRO A 52 -10.72 0.88 -21.81
CA PRO A 52 -10.38 2.05 -22.60
C PRO A 52 -9.32 2.91 -21.88
N VAL A 53 -8.33 3.39 -22.62
CA VAL A 53 -7.35 4.39 -22.12
C VAL A 53 -7.85 5.77 -22.51
N LEU A 54 -8.31 6.55 -21.52
CA LEU A 54 -8.93 7.85 -21.74
C LEU A 54 -8.21 8.93 -20.93
N THR A 55 -8.02 10.11 -21.54
CA THR A 55 -7.43 11.29 -20.90
C THR A 55 -8.23 12.55 -21.22
N GLY A 56 -7.98 13.63 -20.47
CA GLY A 56 -8.59 14.94 -20.69
C GLY A 56 -10.12 14.90 -20.75
N ASN A 57 -10.69 15.59 -21.75
CA ASN A 57 -12.15 15.71 -21.92
C ASN A 57 -12.85 14.36 -22.13
N ALA A 58 -12.17 13.39 -22.77
CA ALA A 58 -12.75 12.06 -22.97
C ALA A 58 -12.92 11.31 -21.64
N LEU A 59 -11.93 11.42 -20.73
CA LEU A 59 -12.02 10.85 -19.38
C LEU A 59 -13.11 11.53 -18.55
N LEU A 60 -13.23 12.86 -18.63
CA LEU A 60 -14.27 13.62 -17.94
C LEU A 60 -15.67 13.21 -18.42
N ALA A 61 -15.87 13.12 -19.73
CA ALA A 61 -17.13 12.66 -20.31
C ALA A 61 -17.46 11.22 -19.90
N PHE A 62 -16.50 10.31 -20.00
CA PHE A 62 -16.69 8.92 -19.59
C PHE A 62 -17.01 8.80 -18.10
N SER A 63 -16.29 9.51 -17.23
CA SER A 63 -16.58 9.55 -15.80
C SER A 63 -18.00 10.06 -15.54
N TRP A 64 -18.41 11.17 -16.16
CA TRP A 64 -19.76 11.69 -16.00
C TRP A 64 -20.82 10.68 -16.46
N VAL A 65 -20.68 10.12 -17.67
CA VAL A 65 -21.62 9.13 -18.23
C VAL A 65 -21.69 7.89 -17.34
N SER A 66 -20.55 7.27 -17.03
CA SER A 66 -20.49 6.00 -16.30
C SER A 66 -20.99 6.10 -14.86
N THR A 67 -20.95 7.29 -14.26
CA THR A 67 -21.22 7.44 -12.82
C THR A 67 -22.46 8.27 -12.48
N SER A 68 -23.03 9.01 -13.45
CA SER A 68 -24.15 9.93 -13.22
C SER A 68 -25.42 9.57 -14.01
N THR A 69 -25.35 8.58 -14.90
CA THR A 69 -26.47 8.20 -15.76
C THR A 69 -26.95 6.77 -15.46
N PRO A 70 -28.23 6.44 -15.73
CA PRO A 70 -28.72 5.06 -15.59
C PRO A 70 -27.96 4.05 -16.47
N ILE A 71 -27.57 4.44 -17.70
CA ILE A 71 -26.79 3.58 -18.61
C ILE A 71 -25.36 3.33 -18.10
N GLY A 72 -24.84 4.21 -17.25
CA GLY A 72 -23.51 4.07 -16.66
C GLY A 72 -23.31 2.76 -15.90
N LYS A 73 -24.29 2.32 -15.11
CA LYS A 73 -24.25 1.02 -14.42
C LYS A 73 -24.10 -0.14 -15.39
N VAL A 74 -24.73 -0.05 -16.56
CA VAL A 74 -24.66 -1.10 -17.58
C VAL A 74 -23.27 -1.14 -18.23
N ILE A 75 -22.72 0.02 -18.57
CA ILE A 75 -21.36 0.14 -19.11
C ILE A 75 -20.35 -0.46 -18.12
N LEU A 76 -20.45 -0.10 -16.84
CA LEU A 76 -19.54 -0.61 -15.81
C LEU A 76 -19.70 -2.12 -15.60
N ARG A 77 -20.94 -2.64 -15.58
CA ARG A 77 -21.18 -4.09 -15.49
C ARG A 77 -20.64 -4.84 -16.70
N PHE A 78 -20.80 -4.29 -17.89
CA PHE A 78 -20.21 -4.84 -19.12
C PHE A 78 -18.68 -4.92 -19.01
N LEU A 79 -18.00 -3.84 -18.60
CA LEU A 79 -16.55 -3.84 -18.43
C LEU A 79 -16.07 -4.89 -17.41
N LEU A 80 -16.78 -5.05 -16.29
CA LEU A 80 -16.47 -6.09 -15.30
C LEU A 80 -16.61 -7.50 -15.90
N ASN A 81 -17.67 -7.75 -16.67
CA ASN A 81 -17.93 -9.05 -17.27
C ASN A 81 -16.99 -9.37 -18.45
N ASP A 82 -16.62 -8.38 -19.27
CA ASP A 82 -15.63 -8.52 -20.35
C ASP A 82 -14.25 -8.89 -19.79
N ASN A 83 -13.94 -8.41 -18.57
CA ASN A 83 -12.76 -8.80 -17.79
C ASN A 83 -12.96 -10.07 -16.95
N LYS A 84 -13.98 -10.87 -17.28
CA LYS A 84 -14.29 -12.18 -16.68
C LYS A 84 -14.49 -12.17 -15.16
N LEU A 85 -15.11 -11.13 -14.59
CA LEU A 85 -15.39 -11.06 -13.13
C LEU A 85 -16.17 -12.29 -12.62
N HIS A 86 -17.01 -12.91 -13.46
CA HIS A 86 -17.77 -14.12 -13.13
C HIS A 86 -16.89 -15.29 -12.64
N LEU A 87 -15.60 -15.33 -13.04
CA LEU A 87 -14.64 -16.33 -12.57
C LEU A 87 -14.49 -16.34 -11.05
N VAL A 88 -14.69 -15.20 -10.36
CA VAL A 88 -14.66 -15.12 -8.89
C VAL A 88 -15.74 -16.02 -8.29
N ARG A 89 -16.97 -15.97 -8.81
CA ARG A 89 -18.06 -16.84 -8.35
C ARG A 89 -17.83 -18.29 -8.76
N SER A 90 -17.36 -18.54 -9.98
CA SER A 90 -17.07 -19.87 -10.51
C SER A 90 -15.98 -20.60 -9.68
N PHE A 91 -14.87 -19.93 -9.37
CA PHE A 91 -13.84 -20.50 -8.50
C PHE A 91 -14.37 -20.75 -7.09
N SER A 92 -15.06 -19.76 -6.53
CA SER A 92 -15.59 -19.82 -5.16
C SER A 92 -16.58 -20.97 -4.97
N SER A 93 -17.38 -21.30 -6.00
CA SER A 93 -18.35 -22.40 -5.94
C SER A 93 -17.70 -23.78 -5.84
N LYS A 94 -16.42 -23.93 -6.23
CA LYS A 94 -15.66 -25.19 -6.09
C LYS A 94 -15.26 -25.49 -4.64
N PHE A 95 -15.40 -24.52 -3.72
CA PHE A 95 -15.01 -24.67 -2.32
C PHE A 95 -16.15 -24.35 -1.33
N PRO A 96 -17.36 -24.96 -1.46
CA PRO A 96 -18.53 -24.56 -0.67
C PRO A 96 -18.34 -24.75 0.84
N HIS A 97 -17.41 -25.61 1.25
CA HIS A 97 -17.05 -25.89 2.64
C HIS A 97 -16.17 -24.79 3.28
N LEU A 98 -15.55 -23.91 2.49
CA LEU A 98 -14.72 -22.82 3.02
C LEU A 98 -15.59 -21.65 3.47
N SER A 99 -15.43 -21.30 4.75
CA SER A 99 -16.00 -20.07 5.31
C SER A 99 -15.28 -18.84 4.73
N PRO A 100 -16.01 -17.78 4.37
CA PRO A 100 -15.44 -16.48 4.00
C PRO A 100 -14.43 -15.96 5.05
N LEU A 101 -13.26 -15.50 4.61
CA LEU A 101 -12.23 -14.93 5.48
C LEU A 101 -12.20 -13.42 5.35
N TYR A 102 -12.82 -12.70 6.29
CA TYR A 102 -12.88 -11.23 6.23
C TYR A 102 -11.52 -10.59 6.56
N TYR A 103 -10.99 -10.82 7.77
CA TYR A 103 -9.67 -10.34 8.19
C TYR A 103 -8.59 -11.43 7.96
N PRO A 104 -7.57 -11.20 7.11
CA PRO A 104 -6.52 -12.18 6.84
C PRO A 104 -5.46 -12.23 7.95
N MET A 105 -5.88 -12.52 9.18
CA MET A 105 -5.01 -12.53 10.36
C MET A 105 -4.21 -13.83 10.45
N ALA A 106 -2.88 -13.72 10.36
CA ALA A 106 -1.97 -14.81 10.73
C ALA A 106 -1.79 -14.82 12.26
N ARG A 107 -2.54 -15.68 12.95
CA ARG A 107 -2.44 -15.84 14.41
C ARG A 107 -1.38 -16.87 14.77
N LEU A 108 -0.47 -16.49 15.66
CA LEU A 108 0.52 -17.41 16.20
C LEU A 108 -0.15 -18.37 17.19
N ASN A 109 0.22 -19.65 17.15
CA ASN A 109 -0.08 -20.55 18.24
C ASN A 109 0.76 -20.16 19.49
N LYS A 110 0.43 -20.73 20.65
CA LYS A 110 1.10 -20.42 21.92
C LYS A 110 2.63 -20.58 21.84
N LYS A 111 3.12 -21.66 21.24
CA LYS A 111 4.55 -21.97 21.11
C LYS A 111 5.28 -20.93 20.25
N ASP A 112 4.71 -20.56 19.10
CA ASP A 112 5.30 -19.57 18.21
C ASP A 112 5.26 -18.17 18.84
N TYR A 113 4.20 -17.84 19.57
CA TYR A 113 4.12 -16.60 20.33
C TYR A 113 5.20 -16.53 21.42
N GLU A 114 5.36 -17.57 22.23
CA GLU A 114 6.42 -17.67 23.24
C GLU A 114 7.82 -17.53 22.64
N LYS A 115 8.03 -18.07 21.43
CA LYS A 115 9.28 -17.85 20.67
C LYS A 115 9.49 -16.38 20.33
N GLN A 116 8.46 -15.67 19.84
CA GLN A 116 8.58 -14.22 19.57
C GLN A 116 8.86 -13.42 20.84
N VAL A 117 8.25 -13.79 21.97
CA VAL A 117 8.53 -13.17 23.28
C VAL A 117 9.98 -13.40 23.70
N ALA A 118 10.50 -14.62 23.54
CA ALA A 118 11.90 -14.92 23.83
C ALA A 118 12.86 -14.09 22.95
N LEU A 119 12.57 -13.98 21.66
CA LEU A 119 13.34 -13.15 20.73
C LEU A 119 13.30 -11.66 21.11
N ALA A 120 12.13 -11.13 21.48
CA ALA A 120 12.01 -9.75 21.95
C ALA A 120 12.76 -9.49 23.25
N LYS A 121 12.78 -10.45 24.18
CA LYS A 121 13.60 -10.36 25.39
C LYS A 121 15.10 -10.35 25.06
N ALA A 122 15.54 -11.13 24.06
CA ALA A 122 16.96 -11.24 23.69
C ALA A 122 17.44 -10.08 22.79
N SER A 123 16.57 -9.54 21.95
CA SER A 123 16.90 -8.62 20.86
C SER A 123 15.88 -7.48 20.74
N SER A 124 15.48 -6.92 21.87
CA SER A 124 14.66 -5.69 21.87
C SER A 124 15.39 -4.58 21.11
N PRO A 125 14.68 -3.63 20.49
CA PRO A 125 15.31 -2.52 19.79
C PRO A 125 16.36 -1.79 20.64
N GLU A 126 16.06 -1.55 21.92
CA GLU A 126 16.96 -0.88 22.86
C GLU A 126 18.24 -1.69 23.08
N LYS A 127 18.13 -3.02 23.25
CA LYS A 127 19.30 -3.90 23.43
C LYS A 127 20.18 -4.00 22.19
N VAL A 128 19.56 -4.03 21.00
CA VAL A 128 20.31 -4.08 19.74
C VAL A 128 21.02 -2.74 19.52
N LEU A 129 20.32 -1.62 19.73
CA LEU A 129 20.89 -0.28 19.57
C LEU A 129 21.98 0.03 20.61
N ALA A 130 21.88 -0.50 21.83
CA ALA A 130 22.93 -0.36 22.86
C ALA A 130 24.26 -1.03 22.46
N LYS A 131 24.23 -2.04 21.57
CA LYS A 131 25.45 -2.65 21.00
C LYS A 131 26.08 -1.79 19.89
N GLY A 132 25.38 -0.73 19.47
CA GLY A 132 25.75 0.10 18.31
C GLY A 132 25.49 -0.60 16.98
N PHE A 133 25.77 0.12 15.89
CA PHE A 133 25.53 -0.34 14.51
C PHE A 133 26.69 -1.15 13.91
N GLY A 134 27.65 -1.55 14.74
CA GLY A 134 28.91 -2.17 14.32
C GLY A 134 29.89 -1.20 13.67
N THR A 135 31.01 -1.70 13.16
CA THR A 135 31.94 -0.90 12.36
C THR A 135 31.33 -0.58 11.01
N LYS A 136 31.27 0.71 10.62
CA LYS A 136 30.90 1.10 9.25
C LYS A 136 31.84 0.37 8.29
N SER A 137 31.29 -0.58 7.52
CA SER A 137 31.91 -0.92 6.23
C SER A 137 32.13 0.41 5.50
N LYS A 138 33.33 0.65 4.97
CA LYS A 138 33.62 1.88 4.22
C LYS A 138 32.64 1.92 3.03
N ARG A 139 31.51 2.63 3.20
CA ARG A 139 30.49 2.79 2.15
C ARG A 139 31.17 3.53 1.01
N LYS A 140 31.40 2.86 -0.12
CA LYS A 140 31.98 3.46 -1.32
C LYS A 140 30.85 4.04 -2.18
N GLY A 141 31.05 5.24 -2.72
CA GLY A 141 30.09 5.90 -3.61
C GLY A 141 28.98 6.66 -2.89
N PHE A 142 28.04 7.16 -3.69
CA PHE A 142 26.89 7.94 -3.22
C PHE A 142 25.96 7.09 -2.34
N HIS A 143 25.48 7.68 -1.26
CA HIS A 143 24.42 7.13 -0.42
C HIS A 143 23.66 8.27 0.26
N PHE A 144 22.35 8.08 0.43
CA PHE A 144 21.55 8.95 1.28
C PHE A 144 21.90 8.72 2.75
N HIS A 145 21.71 9.74 3.58
CA HIS A 145 21.85 9.60 5.03
C HIS A 145 20.81 8.61 5.56
N SER A 146 21.24 7.61 6.33
CA SER A 146 20.37 6.70 7.07
C SER A 146 20.01 7.26 8.45
N VAL A 147 19.06 6.64 9.16
CA VAL A 147 18.74 6.98 10.57
C VAL A 147 20.01 6.94 11.44
N GLU A 148 20.85 5.92 11.23
CA GLU A 148 22.16 5.79 11.87
C GLU A 148 23.10 6.98 11.58
N ASP A 149 23.08 7.53 10.36
CA ASP A 149 23.99 8.63 10.01
C ASP A 149 23.58 9.92 10.73
N TYR A 150 22.28 10.22 10.82
CA TYR A 150 21.78 11.34 11.62
C TYR A 150 22.10 11.17 13.11
N PHE A 151 21.87 9.97 13.66
CA PHE A 151 22.18 9.68 15.06
C PHE A 151 23.66 9.94 15.38
N GLU A 152 24.59 9.46 14.55
CA GLU A 152 26.03 9.68 14.75
C GLU A 152 26.45 11.14 14.52
N LEU A 153 25.81 11.86 13.58
CA LEU A 153 26.03 13.30 13.38
C LEU A 153 25.69 14.09 14.65
N TYR A 154 24.54 13.82 15.27
CA TYR A 154 24.11 14.52 16.48
C TYR A 154 24.94 14.10 17.71
N LYS A 155 25.23 12.80 17.83
CA LYS A 155 26.05 12.26 18.93
C LYS A 155 27.47 12.79 18.94
N SER A 156 28.07 12.98 17.77
CA SER A 156 29.41 13.56 17.65
C SER A 156 29.43 15.09 17.79
N GLY A 157 28.27 15.75 17.73
CA GLY A 157 28.16 17.20 17.70
C GLY A 157 28.60 17.81 16.37
N ALA A 158 28.71 17.02 15.30
CA ALA A 158 29.08 17.51 13.97
C ALA A 158 27.98 18.39 13.34
N SER A 159 26.73 18.22 13.76
CA SER A 159 25.61 19.12 13.48
C SER A 159 24.54 18.95 14.56
N THR A 160 23.58 19.87 14.63
CA THR A 160 22.42 19.75 15.53
C THR A 160 21.15 19.35 14.75
N PRO A 161 20.15 18.74 15.43
CA PRO A 161 18.83 18.55 14.86
C PRO A 161 18.25 19.82 14.21
N SER A 162 18.32 20.99 14.85
CA SER A 162 17.80 22.23 14.25
C SER A 162 18.50 22.65 12.96
N GLU A 163 19.83 22.53 12.88
CA GLU A 163 20.59 22.80 11.65
C GLU A 163 20.21 21.85 10.52
N ILE A 164 20.00 20.57 10.84
CA ILE A 164 19.59 19.58 9.85
C ILE A 164 18.16 19.83 9.37
N ILE A 165 17.21 20.06 10.29
CA ILE A 165 15.80 20.26 9.92
C ILE A 165 15.63 21.55 9.10
N ASP A 166 16.35 22.62 9.42
CA ASP A 166 16.35 23.86 8.62
C ASP A 166 16.79 23.61 7.17
N LYS A 167 17.90 22.88 6.99
CA LYS A 167 18.39 22.47 5.67
C LYS A 167 17.39 21.56 4.95
N VAL A 168 16.87 20.54 5.64
CA VAL A 168 15.92 19.57 5.08
C VAL A 168 14.65 20.27 4.60
N ILE A 169 14.12 21.22 5.38
CA ILE A 169 12.94 21.99 4.98
C ILE A 169 13.28 22.91 3.80
N THR A 170 14.41 23.61 3.84
CA THR A 170 14.80 24.54 2.77
C THR A 170 15.00 23.82 1.44
N TYR A 171 15.80 22.76 1.42
CA TYR A 171 16.00 21.95 0.20
C TYR A 171 14.73 21.20 -0.19
N GLY A 172 13.97 20.70 0.80
CA GLY A 172 12.70 20.03 0.58
C GLY A 172 11.72 20.93 -0.16
N MET A 173 11.53 22.16 0.30
CA MET A 173 10.66 23.15 -0.36
C MET A 173 11.16 23.53 -1.75
N GLU A 174 12.48 23.60 -1.98
CA GLU A 174 13.03 23.89 -3.31
C GLU A 174 12.73 22.76 -4.30
N LEU A 175 13.04 21.51 -3.92
CA LEU A 175 12.75 20.33 -4.74
C LEU A 175 11.24 20.14 -4.93
N ASP A 176 10.44 20.45 -3.92
CA ASP A 176 8.98 20.30 -3.98
C ASP A 176 8.34 21.17 -5.06
N LYS A 177 8.96 22.28 -5.46
CA LYS A 177 8.47 23.11 -6.58
C LYS A 177 8.31 22.30 -7.87
N SER A 178 9.20 21.35 -8.13
CA SER A 178 9.17 20.49 -9.33
C SER A 178 8.64 19.09 -9.00
N ASN A 179 9.10 18.47 -7.91
CA ASN A 179 8.78 17.08 -7.57
C ASN A 179 7.39 16.90 -6.95
N LYS A 180 6.77 17.94 -6.35
CA LYS A 180 5.42 17.90 -5.74
C LYS A 180 5.22 16.78 -4.71
N MET A 181 6.21 16.59 -3.84
CA MET A 181 6.29 15.55 -2.82
C MET A 181 5.34 15.78 -1.65
N PHE A 182 5.14 17.03 -1.22
CA PHE A 182 4.43 17.36 0.02
C PHE A 182 3.03 17.92 -0.24
N SER A 183 2.05 17.42 0.49
CA SER A 183 0.70 18.01 0.54
C SER A 183 0.57 19.02 1.67
N SER A 184 1.38 18.89 2.73
CA SER A 184 1.41 19.81 3.85
C SER A 184 2.79 19.82 4.52
N ILE A 185 3.34 21.01 4.80
CA ILE A 185 4.57 21.20 5.59
C ILE A 185 4.24 22.18 6.72
N ASN A 186 4.73 21.91 7.93
CA ASN A 186 4.58 22.81 9.08
C ASN A 186 5.98 23.17 9.62
N VAL A 187 6.56 24.22 9.05
CA VAL A 187 7.94 24.66 9.34
C VAL A 187 8.10 25.06 10.81
N GLU A 188 7.15 25.83 11.34
CA GLU A 188 7.20 26.31 12.72
C GLU A 188 7.22 25.14 13.71
N MET A 189 6.32 24.17 13.53
CA MET A 189 6.25 23.00 14.41
C MET A 189 7.50 22.12 14.28
N ALA A 190 7.99 21.88 13.06
CA ALA A 190 9.19 21.08 12.84
C ALA A 190 10.42 21.73 13.49
N MET A 191 10.60 23.05 13.34
CA MET A 191 11.70 23.78 13.97
C MET A 191 11.58 23.85 15.50
N ALA A 192 10.37 23.97 16.05
CA ALA A 192 10.14 23.90 17.49
C ALA A 192 10.53 22.52 18.06
N GLN A 193 10.15 21.44 17.39
CA GLN A 193 10.54 20.08 17.77
C GLN A 193 12.06 19.87 17.66
N ALA A 194 12.69 20.44 16.63
CA ALA A 194 14.14 20.38 16.44
C ALA A 194 14.91 21.05 17.57
N LYS A 195 14.47 22.23 18.03
CA LYS A 195 15.08 22.91 19.19
C LYS A 195 14.98 22.09 20.47
N LEU A 196 13.84 21.43 20.71
CA LEU A 196 13.70 20.52 21.86
C LEU A 196 14.62 19.29 21.73
N SER A 197 14.87 18.81 20.52
CA SER A 197 15.84 17.75 20.27
C SER A 197 17.28 18.23 20.54
N ASP A 198 17.65 19.44 20.13
CA ASP A 198 18.96 20.03 20.45
C ASP A 198 19.22 20.06 21.96
N GLU A 199 18.22 20.46 22.75
CA GLU A 199 18.33 20.50 24.22
C GLU A 199 18.61 19.11 24.81
N ARG A 200 17.95 18.07 24.29
CA ARG A 200 18.16 16.68 24.71
C ARG A 200 19.53 16.17 24.31
N TRP A 201 19.99 16.45 23.09
CA TRP A 201 21.32 16.09 22.63
C TRP A 201 22.41 16.82 23.43
N LYS A 202 22.25 18.12 23.70
CA LYS A 202 23.16 18.90 24.54
C LYS A 202 23.22 18.37 25.98
N ALA A 203 22.11 17.87 26.51
CA ALA A 203 22.04 17.26 27.83
C ALA A 203 22.54 15.79 27.85
N GLY A 204 22.92 15.21 26.72
CA GLY A 204 23.32 13.79 26.61
C GLY A 204 22.16 12.81 26.86
N LYS A 205 20.92 13.23 26.59
CA LYS A 205 19.69 12.46 26.87
C LYS A 205 18.77 12.37 25.64
N PRO A 206 19.24 11.89 24.48
CA PRO A 206 18.35 11.65 23.34
C PRO A 206 17.29 10.60 23.71
N LEU A 207 16.07 10.76 23.19
CA LEU A 207 14.94 9.85 23.45
C LEU A 207 15.14 8.48 22.81
N SER A 208 15.73 8.44 21.61
CA SER A 208 16.01 7.21 20.88
C SER A 208 17.01 7.47 19.74
N VAL A 209 17.25 6.44 18.90
CA VAL A 209 17.99 6.61 17.64
C VAL A 209 17.30 7.58 16.66
N PHE A 210 16.00 7.77 16.79
CA PHE A 210 15.23 8.68 15.94
C PHE A 210 15.21 10.12 16.47
N ASP A 211 15.82 10.44 17.62
CA ASP A 211 15.74 11.79 18.18
C ASP A 211 16.42 12.83 17.27
N GLY A 212 15.62 13.72 16.69
CA GLY A 212 16.05 14.72 15.73
C GLY A 212 16.04 14.26 14.26
N VAL A 213 15.61 13.04 13.97
CA VAL A 213 15.59 12.50 12.60
C VAL A 213 14.35 13.03 11.85
N PRO A 214 14.50 13.59 10.63
CA PRO A 214 13.36 14.01 9.82
C PRO A 214 12.57 12.80 9.33
N VAL A 215 11.25 12.84 9.43
CA VAL A 215 10.33 11.81 8.90
C VAL A 215 9.12 12.47 8.25
N ALA A 216 8.52 11.82 7.25
CA ALA A 216 7.26 12.29 6.67
C ALA A 216 6.22 11.16 6.60
N VAL A 217 4.94 11.50 6.52
CA VAL A 217 3.85 10.53 6.56
C VAL A 217 2.97 10.72 5.33
N LYS A 218 2.50 9.65 4.71
CA LYS A 218 1.48 9.75 3.65
C LYS A 218 0.24 10.45 4.19
N ASP A 219 -0.35 11.33 3.39
CA ASP A 219 -1.52 12.14 3.72
C ASP A 219 -2.83 11.33 3.87
N MET A 220 -2.84 10.35 4.76
CA MET A 220 -3.92 9.37 4.96
C MET A 220 -4.35 9.26 6.43
N VAL A 221 -3.52 9.71 7.38
CA VAL A 221 -3.77 9.61 8.82
C VAL A 221 -3.63 10.97 9.49
N ASP A 222 -4.27 11.14 10.64
CA ASP A 222 -4.27 12.40 11.37
C ASP A 222 -2.87 12.74 11.89
N VAL A 223 -2.43 13.98 11.64
CA VAL A 223 -1.16 14.54 12.12
C VAL A 223 -1.44 15.92 12.68
N LYS A 224 -1.34 16.07 13.99
CA LYS A 224 -1.68 17.31 14.69
C LYS A 224 -0.85 18.46 14.14
N GLY A 225 -1.54 19.53 13.74
CA GLY A 225 -0.93 20.73 13.14
C GLY A 225 -0.86 20.73 11.62
N HIS A 226 -1.41 19.70 10.96
CA HIS A 226 -1.52 19.62 9.51
C HIS A 226 -2.97 19.51 9.04
N ILE A 227 -3.20 19.88 7.78
CA ILE A 227 -4.45 19.62 7.07
C ILE A 227 -4.30 18.27 6.37
N ILE A 228 -5.25 17.36 6.62
CA ILE A 228 -5.30 16.03 5.98
C ILE A 228 -6.18 16.12 4.75
N TYR A 229 -5.63 15.82 3.57
CA TYR A 229 -6.38 15.88 2.32
C TYR A 229 -6.87 14.51 1.84
N ASP A 230 -6.22 13.40 2.21
CA ASP A 230 -6.48 12.07 1.60
C ASP A 230 -6.36 12.14 0.07
N GLY A 231 -5.46 12.99 -0.42
CA GLY A 231 -5.26 13.32 -1.83
C GLY A 231 -6.41 14.10 -2.49
N ALA A 232 -7.43 14.56 -1.75
CA ALA A 232 -8.51 15.37 -2.30
C ALA A 232 -8.15 16.87 -2.37
N ALA A 233 -8.95 17.67 -3.07
CA ALA A 233 -8.77 19.12 -3.13
C ALA A 233 -9.13 19.85 -1.82
N LYS A 234 -9.91 19.22 -0.95
CA LYS A 234 -10.36 19.79 0.33
C LYS A 234 -9.92 18.88 1.47
N GLY A 235 -9.16 19.45 2.42
CA GLY A 235 -8.71 18.74 3.59
C GLY A 235 -9.39 19.17 4.88
N ILE A 236 -9.06 18.47 5.97
CA ILE A 236 -9.59 18.67 7.32
C ILE A 236 -8.42 18.90 8.27
N GLN A 237 -8.51 19.91 9.13
CA GLN A 237 -7.50 20.16 10.15
C GLN A 237 -7.46 19.00 11.16
N ALA A 238 -6.32 18.31 11.25
CA ALA A 238 -6.12 17.30 12.27
C ALA A 238 -5.85 17.95 13.64
N THR A 239 -6.55 17.45 14.66
CA THR A 239 -6.49 17.94 16.05
C THR A 239 -5.69 17.04 16.97
N ARG A 240 -5.38 15.82 16.54
CA ARG A 240 -4.58 14.80 17.25
C ARG A 240 -3.66 14.08 16.29
N ASP A 241 -2.66 13.42 16.86
CA ASP A 241 -1.78 12.52 16.12
C ASP A 241 -2.40 11.12 16.06
N ASP A 242 -2.29 10.47 14.90
CA ASP A 242 -2.47 9.03 14.77
C ASP A 242 -1.41 8.27 15.59
N THR A 243 -1.76 7.07 16.04
CA THR A 243 -0.89 6.17 16.79
C THR A 243 0.51 6.01 16.17
N ILE A 244 0.64 5.95 14.85
CA ILE A 244 1.95 5.87 14.18
C ILE A 244 2.76 7.16 14.40
N VAL A 245 2.13 8.32 14.25
CA VAL A 245 2.75 9.64 14.37
C VAL A 245 3.19 9.88 15.80
N GLN A 246 2.33 9.54 16.77
CA GLN A 246 2.64 9.65 18.19
C GLN A 246 3.90 8.85 18.52
N ARG A 247 4.06 7.64 17.97
CA ARG A 247 5.25 6.80 18.20
C ARG A 247 6.54 7.44 17.69
N PHE A 248 6.50 8.11 16.54
CA PHE A 248 7.64 8.87 16.05
C PHE A 248 7.98 10.05 16.96
N ARG A 249 6.96 10.81 17.39
CA ARG A 249 7.15 11.96 18.29
C ARG A 249 7.70 11.53 19.66
N ASP A 250 7.19 10.44 20.23
CA ASP A 250 7.68 9.87 21.49
C ASP A 250 9.13 9.40 21.39
N ALA A 251 9.56 8.98 20.19
CA ALA A 251 10.93 8.61 19.90
C ALA A 251 11.85 9.82 19.61
N GLY A 252 11.31 11.04 19.60
CA GLY A 252 12.01 12.27 19.30
C GLY A 252 12.17 12.58 17.81
N ALA A 253 11.57 11.79 16.92
CA ALA A 253 11.60 12.06 15.49
C ALA A 253 10.79 13.31 15.14
N ILE A 254 11.17 13.99 14.08
CA ILE A 254 10.58 15.25 13.66
C ILE A 254 9.76 15.01 12.40
N VAL A 255 8.44 15.07 12.56
CA VAL A 255 7.50 14.89 11.44
C VAL A 255 7.46 16.19 10.65
N ILE A 256 8.19 16.25 9.53
CA ILE A 256 8.37 17.49 8.75
C ILE A 256 7.14 17.85 7.90
N GLY A 257 6.33 16.85 7.55
CA GLY A 257 5.16 17.07 6.70
C GLY A 257 4.42 15.82 6.28
N LEU A 258 3.35 16.07 5.53
CA LEU A 258 2.54 15.07 4.85
C LEU A 258 2.90 15.01 3.38
N THR A 259 2.93 13.80 2.85
CA THR A 259 3.34 13.54 1.48
C THR A 259 2.13 13.29 0.59
N VAL A 260 2.21 13.82 -0.63
CA VAL A 260 1.17 13.67 -1.66
C VAL A 260 0.89 12.20 -1.89
N MET A 261 -0.39 11.90 -2.07
CA MET A 261 -0.87 10.61 -2.51
C MET A 261 -1.91 10.80 -3.60
N THR A 262 -2.14 9.75 -4.38
CA THR A 262 -3.36 9.67 -5.20
C THR A 262 -4.61 9.81 -4.34
N GLU A 263 -5.62 10.55 -4.82
CA GLU A 263 -6.91 10.73 -4.15
C GLU A 263 -7.52 9.40 -3.70
N GLY A 264 -7.75 9.24 -2.39
CA GLY A 264 -8.29 8.02 -1.78
C GLY A 264 -7.45 6.75 -2.01
N GLY A 265 -6.26 6.88 -2.59
CA GLY A 265 -5.38 5.77 -2.92
C GLY A 265 -5.83 4.87 -4.07
N VAL A 266 -6.71 5.34 -4.95
CA VAL A 266 -7.42 4.51 -5.95
C VAL A 266 -6.60 4.07 -7.16
N THR A 267 -5.53 4.80 -7.50
CA THR A 267 -4.66 4.48 -8.65
C THR A 267 -3.22 4.17 -8.23
N PRO A 268 -2.60 3.15 -8.84
CA PRO A 268 -1.20 2.83 -8.63
C PRO A 268 -0.24 3.74 -9.42
N LEU A 269 -0.73 4.70 -10.21
CA LEU A 269 0.13 5.58 -10.99
C LEU A 269 0.86 6.61 -10.12
N GLY A 270 0.22 7.13 -9.08
CA GLY A 270 0.84 8.08 -8.14
C GLY A 270 0.59 9.55 -8.41
N TYR A 271 0.14 9.92 -9.62
CA TYR A 271 -0.25 11.29 -9.94
C TYR A 271 -1.53 11.70 -9.21
N ASN A 272 -1.54 12.93 -8.71
CA ASN A 272 -2.66 13.60 -8.10
C ASN A 272 -2.98 14.89 -8.90
N VAL A 273 -4.25 15.09 -9.26
CA VAL A 273 -4.69 16.21 -10.10
C VAL A 273 -4.60 17.54 -9.37
N PHE A 274 -4.95 17.57 -8.08
CA PHE A 274 -4.92 18.78 -7.27
C PHE A 274 -3.50 19.24 -6.99
N PHE A 275 -2.62 18.33 -6.54
CA PHE A 275 -1.22 18.63 -6.24
C PHE A 275 -0.31 18.65 -7.49
N ARG A 276 -0.82 18.18 -8.65
CA ARG A 276 -0.14 18.12 -9.95
C ARG A 276 1.17 17.33 -9.93
N GLY A 277 1.19 16.21 -9.22
CA GLY A 277 2.35 15.34 -9.06
C GLY A 277 2.07 14.24 -8.03
N PRO A 278 3.10 13.58 -7.48
CA PRO A 278 4.53 13.79 -7.68
C PRO A 278 5.10 13.00 -8.86
N PHE A 279 6.23 13.48 -9.36
CA PHE A 279 6.97 12.86 -10.46
C PHE A 279 8.19 12.09 -9.96
N ASN A 280 8.57 11.06 -10.70
CA ASN A 280 9.72 10.23 -10.36
C ASN A 280 11.02 11.07 -10.43
N PRO A 281 11.83 11.13 -9.36
CA PRO A 281 13.03 11.97 -9.34
C PRO A 281 14.17 11.45 -10.24
N TYR A 282 14.11 10.19 -10.68
CA TYR A 282 15.09 9.60 -11.61
C TYR A 282 14.70 9.79 -13.08
N ALA A 283 13.48 10.24 -13.36
CA ALA A 283 13.02 10.48 -14.71
C ALA A 283 13.57 11.81 -15.24
N LYS A 284 14.12 11.79 -16.45
CA LYS A 284 14.58 13.01 -17.11
C LYS A 284 13.35 13.88 -17.43
N ASP A 285 13.43 15.18 -17.19
CA ASP A 285 12.34 16.12 -17.48
C ASP A 285 10.99 15.79 -16.78
N LEU A 286 11.02 14.95 -15.73
CA LEU A 286 9.86 14.56 -14.91
C LEU A 286 8.73 13.89 -15.72
N ASP A 287 9.08 13.15 -16.77
CA ASP A 287 8.15 12.53 -17.72
C ASP A 287 7.58 11.17 -17.26
N HIS A 288 8.05 10.62 -16.14
CA HIS A 288 7.52 9.39 -15.57
C HIS A 288 6.84 9.62 -14.22
N TYR A 289 5.79 8.83 -13.98
CA TYR A 289 5.15 8.78 -12.68
C TYR A 289 6.01 8.07 -11.63
N SER A 290 5.86 8.51 -10.37
CA SER A 290 6.56 7.95 -9.20
C SER A 290 6.00 6.61 -8.73
N GLY A 291 4.86 6.18 -9.26
CA GLY A 291 4.08 5.08 -8.71
C GLY A 291 3.24 5.52 -7.51
N GLY A 292 2.22 4.74 -7.19
CA GLY A 292 1.22 5.12 -6.20
C GLY A 292 0.67 3.95 -5.40
N SER A 293 -0.11 4.22 -4.36
CA SER A 293 -0.59 5.56 -4.00
C SER A 293 0.27 6.35 -3.02
N SER A 294 1.34 5.78 -2.45
CA SER A 294 2.25 6.51 -1.52
C SER A 294 3.35 7.25 -2.29
N SER A 295 2.92 8.06 -3.26
CA SER A 295 3.77 8.61 -4.31
C SER A 295 4.76 9.63 -3.76
N GLY A 296 4.29 10.65 -3.05
CA GLY A 296 5.15 11.66 -2.43
C GLY A 296 6.08 11.06 -1.37
N SER A 297 5.62 10.02 -0.67
CA SER A 297 6.40 9.29 0.32
C SER A 297 7.65 8.65 -0.31
N ALA A 298 7.51 8.08 -1.51
CA ALA A 298 8.65 7.52 -2.23
C ALA A 298 9.60 8.60 -2.73
N VAL A 299 9.07 9.68 -3.32
CA VAL A 299 9.91 10.76 -3.86
C VAL A 299 10.67 11.48 -2.76
N ALA A 300 10.08 11.70 -1.58
CA ALA A 300 10.76 12.30 -0.44
C ALA A 300 11.97 11.49 0.05
N VAL A 301 11.91 10.16 -0.01
CA VAL A 301 13.06 9.30 0.32
C VAL A 301 14.07 9.26 -0.82
N ALA A 302 13.59 9.11 -2.06
CA ALA A 302 14.43 9.01 -3.25
C ALA A 302 15.18 10.32 -3.60
N THR A 303 14.76 11.45 -3.03
CA THR A 303 15.47 12.74 -3.11
C THR A 303 16.36 13.02 -1.90
N GLY A 304 16.35 12.14 -0.89
CA GLY A 304 17.18 12.30 0.31
C GLY A 304 16.68 13.33 1.33
N ILE A 305 15.43 13.82 1.19
CA ILE A 305 14.85 14.79 2.12
C ILE A 305 14.62 14.17 3.50
N CYS A 306 14.22 12.90 3.56
CA CYS A 306 14.17 12.17 4.81
C CYS A 306 14.51 10.68 4.61
N PRO A 307 15.14 10.03 5.60
CA PRO A 307 15.50 8.62 5.52
C PRO A 307 14.29 7.68 5.63
N VAL A 308 13.17 8.17 6.19
CA VAL A 308 11.99 7.37 6.51
C VAL A 308 10.73 8.14 6.20
N THR A 309 9.85 7.51 5.42
CA THR A 309 8.44 7.89 5.32
C THR A 309 7.53 6.72 5.67
N ILE A 310 6.28 7.02 6.02
CA ILE A 310 5.25 6.00 6.24
C ILE A 310 4.27 5.99 5.08
N GLY A 311 4.11 4.82 4.47
CA GLY A 311 3.11 4.55 3.44
C GLY A 311 2.05 3.56 3.91
N PHE A 312 1.06 3.34 3.04
CA PHE A 312 -0.06 2.43 3.27
C PHE A 312 -0.31 1.62 2.00
N ASP A 313 -0.35 0.29 2.13
CA ASP A 313 -0.39 -0.69 1.04
C ASP A 313 -1.67 -1.53 1.12
N GLY A 314 -2.60 -1.30 0.18
CA GLY A 314 -3.78 -2.15 -0.03
C GLY A 314 -3.65 -3.07 -1.24
N GLY A 315 -2.93 -2.63 -2.28
CA GLY A 315 -2.73 -3.35 -3.55
C GLY A 315 -1.34 -3.18 -4.16
N GLY A 316 -0.35 -2.79 -3.35
CA GLY A 316 1.00 -2.46 -3.82
C GLY A 316 1.45 -1.04 -3.49
N SER A 317 0.62 -0.23 -2.82
CA SER A 317 0.85 1.21 -2.67
C SER A 317 2.07 1.63 -1.82
N ILE A 318 2.77 0.70 -1.16
CA ILE A 318 4.12 0.92 -0.62
C ILE A 318 5.14 0.36 -1.60
N ARG A 319 4.98 -0.91 -1.98
CA ARG A 319 5.97 -1.67 -2.74
C ARG A 319 6.20 -1.13 -4.16
N LEU A 320 5.15 -0.75 -4.86
CA LEU A 320 5.19 -0.24 -6.23
C LEU A 320 5.91 1.13 -6.33
N PRO A 321 5.52 2.18 -5.57
CA PRO A 321 6.27 3.42 -5.62
C PRO A 321 7.71 3.27 -5.11
N SER A 322 7.95 2.37 -4.15
CA SER A 322 9.31 2.04 -3.72
C SER A 322 10.15 1.42 -4.84
N SER A 323 9.61 0.48 -5.63
CA SER A 323 10.34 -0.14 -6.74
C SER A 323 10.64 0.85 -7.86
N LEU A 324 9.69 1.73 -8.19
CA LEU A 324 9.88 2.75 -9.24
C LEU A 324 10.82 3.87 -8.80
N SER A 325 10.92 4.13 -7.51
CA SER A 325 11.80 5.16 -6.94
C SER A 325 13.09 4.60 -6.33
N GLY A 326 13.45 3.34 -6.60
CA GLY A 326 14.74 2.78 -6.15
C GLY A 326 14.99 2.79 -4.64
N ILE A 327 13.94 2.70 -3.82
CA ILE A 327 14.03 2.71 -2.34
C ILE A 327 13.50 1.40 -1.74
N PHE A 328 13.69 1.22 -0.44
CA PHE A 328 13.10 0.10 0.29
C PHE A 328 11.67 0.42 0.71
N GLY A 329 10.76 -0.54 0.56
CA GLY A 329 9.37 -0.42 1.01
C GLY A 329 8.91 -1.70 1.68
N LEU A 330 8.53 -1.62 2.96
CA LEU A 330 8.08 -2.78 3.73
C LEU A 330 6.57 -2.71 3.95
N ALA A 331 5.80 -3.51 3.20
CA ALA A 331 4.40 -3.75 3.50
C ALA A 331 4.27 -4.81 4.60
N SER A 332 3.93 -4.38 5.81
CA SER A 332 3.84 -5.24 6.99
C SER A 332 2.77 -6.34 6.84
N THR A 333 2.82 -7.37 7.70
CA THR A 333 1.70 -8.31 7.85
C THR A 333 0.42 -7.55 8.23
N PHE A 334 -0.74 -7.98 7.72
CA PHE A 334 -2.03 -7.35 8.08
C PHE A 334 -2.23 -7.47 9.59
N GLY A 335 -2.62 -6.38 10.25
CA GLY A 335 -2.76 -6.34 11.70
C GLY A 335 -1.45 -6.12 12.48
N ARG A 336 -0.28 -5.96 11.84
CA ARG A 336 1.02 -5.80 12.53
C ARG A 336 1.31 -4.39 13.02
N VAL A 337 0.92 -3.38 12.23
CA VAL A 337 1.15 -1.96 12.53
C VAL A 337 -0.20 -1.32 12.80
N PRO A 338 -0.52 -1.00 14.07
CA PRO A 338 -1.72 -0.25 14.44
C PRO A 338 -1.70 1.18 13.91
N PHE A 339 -2.84 1.65 13.41
CA PHE A 339 -3.12 3.04 13.06
C PHE A 339 -4.62 3.32 13.24
N ASP A 340 -4.99 4.57 13.48
CA ASP A 340 -6.34 4.99 13.86
C ASP A 340 -7.23 5.24 12.64
N GLY A 341 -6.64 5.73 11.54
CA GLY A 341 -7.36 6.13 10.32
C GLY A 341 -8.04 5.00 9.52
N GLY A 342 -7.84 3.73 9.89
CA GLY A 342 -8.35 2.55 9.17
C GLY A 342 -9.56 1.86 9.79
N ASN A 343 -10.10 2.39 10.89
CA ASN A 343 -10.64 1.57 11.96
C ASN A 343 -11.95 0.79 11.73
N THR A 344 -12.53 0.69 10.53
CA THR A 344 -13.67 -0.24 10.33
C THR A 344 -13.85 -0.84 8.93
N ALA A 345 -13.40 -0.18 7.84
CA ALA A 345 -13.86 -0.55 6.50
C ALA A 345 -12.88 -1.38 5.64
N PHE A 346 -11.57 -1.35 5.91
CA PHE A 346 -10.58 -1.92 5.00
C PHE A 346 -9.89 -3.17 5.55
N THR A 347 -9.99 -4.29 4.83
CA THR A 347 -9.37 -5.58 5.20
C THR A 347 -8.11 -5.90 4.39
N THR A 348 -7.69 -4.97 3.52
CA THR A 348 -6.54 -5.13 2.61
C THR A 348 -5.38 -4.20 2.93
N ILE A 349 -5.65 -3.07 3.59
CA ILE A 349 -4.69 -1.98 3.82
C ILE A 349 -3.77 -2.28 5.01
N LYS A 350 -2.48 -1.98 4.84
CA LYS A 350 -1.44 -2.21 5.84
C LYS A 350 -0.49 -1.01 5.85
N ALA A 351 -0.11 -0.54 7.03
CA ALA A 351 0.91 0.50 7.16
C ALA A 351 2.32 -0.10 7.16
N GLY A 352 3.30 0.68 6.70
CA GLY A 352 4.69 0.28 6.76
C GLY A 352 5.66 1.36 6.30
N PRO A 353 6.96 1.20 6.65
CA PRO A 353 7.97 2.19 6.33
C PRO A 353 8.45 2.08 4.88
N MET A 354 8.80 3.23 4.31
CA MET A 354 9.50 3.43 3.05
C MET A 354 10.81 4.17 3.36
N THR A 355 11.95 3.63 2.97
CA THR A 355 13.24 4.06 3.52
C THR A 355 14.40 3.97 2.53
N SER A 356 15.46 4.73 2.79
CA SER A 356 16.68 4.73 1.98
C SER A 356 17.51 3.45 2.15
N THR A 357 17.39 2.76 3.29
CA THR A 357 18.09 1.49 3.55
C THR A 357 17.15 0.43 4.18
N ALA A 358 17.48 -0.85 3.99
CA ALA A 358 16.78 -1.96 4.65
C ALA A 358 16.88 -1.91 6.19
N ARG A 359 18.00 -1.39 6.73
CA ARG A 359 18.17 -1.20 8.18
C ARG A 359 17.20 -0.16 8.73
N ASP A 360 17.03 0.95 8.01
CA ASP A 360 16.05 1.98 8.39
C ASP A 360 14.62 1.41 8.36
N ALA A 361 14.30 0.55 7.39
CA ALA A 361 12.99 -0.13 7.36
C ALA A 361 12.78 -1.00 8.60
N ALA A 362 13.80 -1.74 9.04
CA ALA A 362 13.72 -2.57 10.25
C ALA A 362 13.56 -1.70 11.52
N LEU A 363 14.32 -0.62 11.65
CA LEU A 363 14.22 0.32 12.78
C LEU A 363 12.85 1.00 12.84
N ALA A 364 12.39 1.55 11.71
CA ALA A 364 11.10 2.23 11.62
C ALA A 364 9.95 1.26 11.87
N HIS A 365 9.99 0.05 11.28
CA HIS A 365 9.00 -0.98 11.56
C HIS A 365 8.98 -1.36 13.03
N ALA A 366 10.13 -1.57 13.66
CA ALA A 366 10.19 -1.89 15.10
C ALA A 366 9.58 -0.78 15.96
N LEU A 367 9.75 0.49 15.59
CA LEU A 367 9.15 1.62 16.29
C LEU A 367 7.61 1.65 16.13
N ILE A 368 7.10 1.51 14.91
CA ILE A 368 5.68 1.66 14.62
C ILE A 368 4.86 0.39 14.84
N ALA A 369 5.48 -0.78 14.98
CA ALA A 369 4.78 -2.05 15.17
C ALA A 369 4.52 -2.38 16.65
N ARG A 370 4.59 -1.42 17.58
CA ARG A 370 4.34 -1.69 19.01
C ARG A 370 2.86 -2.08 19.28
N PRO A 371 2.56 -2.88 20.31
CA PRO A 371 1.18 -3.10 20.75
C PRO A 371 0.47 -1.77 21.06
N PRO A 372 -0.77 -1.55 20.58
CA PRO A 372 -1.56 -0.38 20.98
C PRO A 372 -2.29 -0.65 22.31
N PRO A 373 -2.99 0.35 22.90
CA PRO A 373 -3.85 0.15 24.07
C PRO A 373 -4.86 -1.00 23.90
N GLU A 374 -5.34 -1.58 25.01
CA GLU A 374 -6.24 -2.76 24.99
C GLU A 374 -7.59 -2.48 24.30
N ASP A 375 -8.10 -1.26 24.41
CA ASP A 375 -9.33 -0.80 23.78
C ASP A 375 -9.18 -0.45 22.29
N HIS A 376 -7.96 -0.42 21.77
CA HIS A 376 -7.69 -0.16 20.35
C HIS A 376 -8.15 -1.32 19.47
N PHE A 377 -8.74 -1.03 18.30
CA PHE A 377 -9.26 -2.02 17.34
C PHE A 377 -8.27 -3.15 17.03
N TYR A 378 -7.00 -2.81 16.77
CA TYR A 378 -5.97 -3.80 16.48
C TYR A 378 -5.66 -4.75 17.64
N SER A 379 -5.86 -4.35 18.90
CA SER A 379 -5.76 -5.26 20.05
C SER A 379 -6.91 -6.28 20.04
N GLN A 380 -8.11 -5.84 19.66
CA GLN A 380 -9.30 -6.69 19.57
C GLN A 380 -9.25 -7.69 18.40
N LEU A 381 -8.55 -7.37 17.31
CA LEU A 381 -8.36 -8.27 16.16
C LEU A 381 -7.65 -9.60 16.50
N TYR A 382 -6.80 -9.62 17.53
CA TYR A 382 -6.09 -10.82 17.97
C TYR A 382 -6.88 -11.56 19.05
N SER A 383 -7.75 -12.46 18.60
CA SER A 383 -8.55 -13.35 19.45
C SER A 383 -9.48 -12.63 20.44
N GLY A 384 -10.04 -11.47 20.09
CA GLY A 384 -10.90 -10.71 21.00
C GLY A 384 -10.17 -10.31 22.28
N GLY A 385 -8.85 -10.02 22.18
CA GLY A 385 -7.99 -9.66 23.30
C GLY A 385 -7.26 -10.82 23.99
N HIS A 386 -7.54 -12.09 23.66
CA HIS A 386 -6.96 -13.23 24.39
C HIS A 386 -5.48 -13.52 24.06
N THR A 387 -4.94 -12.98 22.97
CA THR A 387 -3.51 -13.09 22.65
C THR A 387 -3.02 -11.73 22.18
N PRO A 388 -2.02 -11.12 22.83
CA PRO A 388 -1.56 -9.80 22.42
C PRO A 388 -0.95 -9.85 21.03
N LEU A 389 -0.83 -8.66 20.41
CA LEU A 389 0.07 -8.48 19.30
C LEU A 389 1.48 -8.99 19.68
N PRO A 390 2.18 -9.78 18.84
CA PRO A 390 3.52 -10.28 19.18
C PRO A 390 4.47 -9.11 19.48
N PRO A 391 5.36 -9.20 20.48
CA PRO A 391 6.29 -8.12 20.75
C PRO A 391 7.25 -7.92 19.57
N ASN A 392 7.62 -6.66 19.32
CA ASN A 392 8.59 -6.29 18.29
C ASN A 392 10.02 -6.63 18.74
N HIS A 393 10.88 -6.99 17.78
CA HIS A 393 12.28 -7.31 18.03
C HIS A 393 13.12 -7.09 16.77
N LEU A 394 14.44 -6.99 16.96
CA LEU A 394 15.44 -6.82 15.91
C LEU A 394 16.38 -8.04 15.84
N HIS A 395 15.87 -9.25 16.09
CA HIS A 395 16.60 -10.49 15.85
C HIS A 395 17.18 -10.52 14.44
N GLY A 396 18.47 -10.87 14.31
CA GLY A 396 19.16 -10.91 13.02
C GLY A 396 19.57 -9.55 12.44
N PHE A 397 19.37 -8.43 13.16
CA PHE A 397 19.62 -7.09 12.60
C PHE A 397 21.08 -6.86 12.15
N MET A 398 22.03 -7.51 12.82
CA MET A 398 23.45 -7.46 12.47
C MET A 398 23.90 -8.62 11.56
N ASP A 399 23.05 -9.64 11.39
CA ASP A 399 23.37 -10.88 10.69
C ASP A 399 23.01 -10.73 9.21
N ILE A 400 23.85 -10.01 8.45
CA ILE A 400 23.56 -9.60 7.06
C ILE A 400 24.33 -10.38 5.98
N ASP A 401 25.32 -11.18 6.38
CA ASP A 401 26.26 -11.83 5.47
C ASP A 401 25.90 -13.28 5.15
N ASP A 402 25.22 -13.97 6.07
CA ASP A 402 24.89 -15.40 5.95
C ASP A 402 23.37 -15.61 5.86
N LEU A 403 22.94 -16.26 4.78
CA LEU A 403 21.55 -16.66 4.54
C LEU A 403 21.37 -18.18 4.61
N SER A 404 22.33 -18.91 5.19
CA SER A 404 22.23 -20.35 5.43
C SER A 404 20.95 -20.69 6.20
N GLY A 405 20.20 -21.67 5.69
CA GLY A 405 18.90 -22.07 6.25
C GLY A 405 17.71 -21.21 5.81
N VAL A 406 17.92 -20.10 5.10
CA VAL A 406 16.83 -19.33 4.46
C VAL A 406 16.42 -20.01 3.16
N ARG A 407 15.11 -20.26 3.01
CA ARG A 407 14.52 -20.79 1.78
C ARG A 407 13.74 -19.69 1.07
N ILE A 408 14.02 -19.47 -0.21
CA ILE A 408 13.39 -18.42 -1.03
C ILE A 408 12.60 -19.08 -2.15
N GLY A 409 11.27 -18.99 -2.08
CA GLY A 409 10.37 -19.47 -3.13
C GLY A 409 10.31 -18.49 -4.30
N ILE A 410 10.63 -18.93 -5.51
CA ILE A 410 10.56 -18.11 -6.73
C ILE A 410 9.56 -18.70 -7.72
N HIS A 411 8.60 -17.89 -8.16
CA HIS A 411 7.69 -18.22 -9.26
C HIS A 411 8.21 -17.60 -10.56
N TRP A 412 9.04 -18.34 -11.28
CA TRP A 412 9.74 -17.80 -12.45
C TRP A 412 8.83 -17.37 -13.60
N ASP A 413 7.73 -18.07 -13.85
CA ASP A 413 6.77 -17.65 -14.89
C ASP A 413 6.20 -16.25 -14.60
N TYR A 414 5.94 -15.93 -13.32
CA TYR A 414 5.49 -14.60 -12.92
C TYR A 414 6.58 -13.53 -13.10
N PHE A 415 7.85 -13.88 -12.84
CA PHE A 415 8.97 -12.97 -13.06
C PHE A 415 9.24 -12.76 -14.56
N ALA A 416 9.07 -13.80 -15.37
CA ALA A 416 9.23 -13.76 -16.81
C ALA A 416 8.12 -12.95 -17.51
N ASP A 417 6.98 -12.71 -16.85
CA ASP A 417 5.95 -11.74 -17.29
C ASP A 417 6.33 -10.30 -16.91
N SER A 418 7.55 -9.90 -17.26
CA SER A 418 8.08 -8.54 -17.13
C SER A 418 9.07 -8.24 -18.26
N ASP A 419 9.50 -6.98 -18.39
CA ASP A 419 10.53 -6.63 -19.38
C ASP A 419 11.85 -7.37 -19.09
N ASP A 420 12.57 -7.77 -20.14
CA ASP A 420 13.82 -8.55 -20.04
C ASP A 420 14.86 -7.91 -19.10
N GLU A 421 14.92 -6.58 -19.06
CA GLU A 421 15.82 -5.86 -18.15
C GLU A 421 15.46 -6.13 -16.67
N ILE A 422 14.17 -6.11 -16.33
CA ILE A 422 13.69 -6.36 -14.97
C ILE A 422 13.99 -7.81 -14.58
N LEU A 423 13.66 -8.76 -15.46
CA LEU A 423 13.94 -10.18 -15.24
C LEU A 423 15.44 -10.42 -14.99
N SER A 424 16.31 -9.83 -15.81
CA SER A 424 17.77 -9.93 -15.67
C SER A 424 18.28 -9.38 -14.33
N ARG A 425 17.75 -8.25 -13.87
CA ARG A 425 18.11 -7.67 -12.56
C ARG A 425 17.63 -8.54 -11.40
N CYS A 426 16.42 -9.11 -11.51
CA CYS A 426 15.91 -10.04 -10.51
C CYS A 426 16.74 -11.32 -10.43
N ASP A 427 17.15 -11.89 -11.57
CA ASP A 427 18.00 -13.08 -11.60
C ASP A 427 19.39 -12.82 -10.97
N GLN A 428 19.99 -11.64 -11.24
CA GLN A 428 21.22 -11.22 -10.57
C GLN A 428 21.04 -11.12 -9.05
N ALA A 429 19.92 -10.56 -8.57
CA ALA A 429 19.62 -10.49 -7.15
C ALA A 429 19.43 -11.89 -6.53
N VAL A 430 18.74 -12.80 -7.20
CA VAL A 430 18.57 -14.19 -6.75
C VAL A 430 19.92 -14.91 -6.68
N SER A 431 20.77 -14.74 -7.69
CA SER A 431 22.13 -15.29 -7.73
C SER A 431 22.99 -14.79 -6.57
N PHE A 432 22.87 -13.51 -6.23
CA PHE A 432 23.55 -12.90 -5.08
C PHE A 432 23.05 -13.43 -3.73
N LEU A 433 21.74 -13.65 -3.58
CA LEU A 433 21.20 -14.27 -2.36
C LEU A 433 21.66 -15.73 -2.23
N LYS A 434 21.71 -16.47 -3.34
CA LYS A 434 22.21 -17.85 -3.38
C LYS A 434 23.69 -17.94 -3.03
N SER A 435 24.52 -17.01 -3.51
CA SER A 435 25.96 -16.99 -3.17
C SER A 435 26.23 -16.73 -1.69
N ARG A 436 25.24 -16.21 -0.95
CA ARG A 436 25.25 -16.05 0.51
C ARG A 436 24.63 -17.21 1.30
N GLY A 437 24.34 -18.33 0.65
CA GLY A 437 23.86 -19.55 1.32
C GLY A 437 22.34 -19.75 1.31
N ALA A 438 21.56 -18.84 0.70
CA ALA A 438 20.12 -19.03 0.57
C ALA A 438 19.80 -20.22 -0.35
N THR A 439 18.79 -21.01 0.03
CA THR A 439 18.25 -22.10 -0.80
C THR A 439 17.12 -21.57 -1.67
N ILE A 440 17.30 -21.59 -2.99
CA ILE A 440 16.26 -21.19 -3.94
C ILE A 440 15.33 -22.39 -4.22
N VAL A 441 14.02 -22.16 -4.11
CA VAL A 441 12.97 -23.17 -4.32
C VAL A 441 12.04 -22.68 -5.41
N ASN A 442 11.90 -23.44 -6.49
CA ASN A 442 10.91 -23.10 -7.51
C ASN A 442 9.51 -23.40 -6.97
N ILE A 443 8.62 -22.43 -7.08
CA ILE A 443 7.22 -22.54 -6.67
C ILE A 443 6.30 -22.09 -7.81
N THR A 444 5.05 -22.47 -7.72
CA THR A 444 3.99 -21.97 -8.60
C THR A 444 2.86 -21.45 -7.74
N ILE A 445 2.38 -20.25 -8.04
CA ILE A 445 1.18 -19.69 -7.42
C ILE A 445 0.09 -19.75 -8.49
N PRO A 446 -0.83 -20.72 -8.43
CA PRO A 446 -1.82 -20.91 -9.47
C PRO A 446 -2.95 -19.88 -9.36
N TYR A 447 -3.70 -19.72 -10.46
CA TYR A 447 -4.94 -18.93 -10.52
C TYR A 447 -4.76 -17.42 -10.22
N ILE A 448 -3.58 -16.85 -10.51
CA ILE A 448 -3.26 -15.43 -10.29
C ILE A 448 -4.35 -14.52 -10.85
N LYS A 449 -4.94 -14.85 -11.99
CA LYS A 449 -6.02 -14.05 -12.58
C LYS A 449 -7.22 -13.91 -11.65
N VAL A 450 -7.76 -15.00 -11.11
CA VAL A 450 -8.94 -14.94 -10.22
C VAL A 450 -8.57 -14.37 -8.86
N LEU A 451 -7.34 -14.60 -8.38
CA LEU A 451 -6.84 -13.98 -7.14
C LEU A 451 -6.78 -12.45 -7.26
N ARG A 452 -6.29 -11.95 -8.40
CA ARG A 452 -6.26 -10.51 -8.72
C ARG A 452 -7.66 -9.93 -8.82
N LEU A 453 -8.61 -10.61 -9.47
CA LEU A 453 -10.01 -10.18 -9.54
C LEU A 453 -10.67 -10.14 -8.16
N ALA A 454 -10.44 -11.15 -7.31
CA ALA A 454 -10.96 -11.18 -5.94
C ALA A 454 -10.39 -10.04 -5.08
N HIS A 455 -9.11 -9.73 -5.21
CA HIS A 455 -8.48 -8.56 -4.56
C HIS A 455 -9.10 -7.25 -5.04
N ALA A 456 -9.19 -7.02 -6.36
CA ALA A 456 -9.75 -5.81 -6.94
C ALA A 456 -11.21 -5.60 -6.49
N LEU A 457 -12.02 -6.67 -6.55
CA LEU A 457 -13.40 -6.66 -6.08
C LEU A 457 -13.47 -6.20 -4.62
N LYS A 458 -12.64 -6.80 -3.77
CA LYS A 458 -12.66 -6.53 -2.34
C LYS A 458 -12.28 -5.09 -2.03
N ILE A 459 -11.12 -4.62 -2.53
CA ILE A 459 -10.65 -3.26 -2.24
C ILE A 459 -11.58 -2.18 -2.82
N MET A 460 -12.16 -2.39 -4.01
CA MET A 460 -13.11 -1.45 -4.61
C MET A 460 -14.43 -1.39 -3.82
N SER A 461 -14.94 -2.53 -3.34
CA SER A 461 -16.18 -2.58 -2.56
C SER A 461 -16.06 -1.84 -1.23
N GLU A 462 -14.95 -2.03 -0.51
CA GLU A 462 -14.65 -1.32 0.75
C GLU A 462 -14.44 0.17 0.51
N PHE A 463 -13.74 0.52 -0.59
CA PHE A 463 -13.52 1.91 -0.95
C PHE A 463 -14.83 2.62 -1.28
N ALA A 464 -15.69 2.00 -2.09
CA ALA A 464 -17.00 2.53 -2.42
C ALA A 464 -17.85 2.76 -1.17
N LEU A 465 -17.91 1.79 -0.25
CA LEU A 465 -18.62 1.94 1.03
C LEU A 465 -18.12 3.15 1.85
N SER A 466 -16.83 3.46 1.76
CA SER A 466 -16.24 4.57 2.50
C SER A 466 -16.39 5.95 1.83
N ARG A 467 -16.85 6.02 0.57
CA ARG A 467 -16.86 7.25 -0.24
C ARG A 467 -18.17 7.53 -0.97
N ASP A 468 -19.06 6.55 -1.12
CA ASP A 468 -20.29 6.68 -1.91
C ASP A 468 -21.19 7.83 -1.40
N LEU A 469 -21.34 7.99 -0.08
CA LEU A 469 -22.12 9.08 0.50
C LEU A 469 -21.51 10.45 0.19
N LYS A 470 -20.18 10.57 0.13
CA LYS A 470 -19.51 11.81 -0.29
C LYS A 470 -19.83 12.11 -1.76
N MET A 471 -19.77 11.08 -2.61
CA MET A 471 -20.15 11.19 -4.02
C MET A 471 -21.61 11.61 -4.19
N TYR A 472 -22.53 11.02 -3.42
CA TYR A 472 -23.96 11.40 -3.41
C TYR A 472 -24.19 12.85 -2.94
N LYS A 473 -23.39 13.34 -1.99
CA LYS A 473 -23.44 14.72 -1.50
C LYS A 473 -22.77 15.72 -2.44
N GLY A 474 -22.33 15.30 -3.63
CA GLY A 474 -21.72 16.19 -4.62
C GLY A 474 -20.32 16.68 -4.23
N VAL A 475 -19.62 15.95 -3.35
CA VAL A 475 -18.21 16.24 -3.09
C VAL A 475 -17.43 16.01 -4.38
N GLU A 476 -16.64 17.01 -4.76
CA GLU A 476 -15.76 16.93 -5.93
C GLU A 476 -14.74 15.80 -5.75
N MET A 477 -14.58 14.99 -6.80
CA MET A 477 -13.69 13.83 -6.83
C MET A 477 -13.02 13.78 -8.19
N GLU A 478 -11.79 13.31 -8.24
CA GLU A 478 -11.12 13.00 -9.49
C GLU A 478 -11.91 11.97 -10.30
N PRO A 479 -11.85 12.01 -11.65
CA PRO A 479 -12.54 11.05 -12.50
C PRO A 479 -12.25 9.60 -12.15
N ASN A 480 -11.00 9.26 -11.86
CA ASN A 480 -10.57 7.91 -11.50
C ASN A 480 -11.21 7.44 -10.18
N THR A 481 -11.23 8.31 -9.16
CA THR A 481 -11.87 8.06 -7.87
C THR A 481 -13.37 7.81 -8.06
N ARG A 482 -14.02 8.69 -8.82
CA ARG A 482 -15.45 8.61 -9.08
C ARG A 482 -15.84 7.32 -9.82
N ILE A 483 -15.07 6.93 -10.84
CA ILE A 483 -15.26 5.67 -11.58
C ILE A 483 -15.05 4.47 -10.66
N THR A 484 -14.02 4.51 -9.80
CA THR A 484 -13.73 3.42 -8.85
C THR A 484 -14.87 3.23 -7.84
N VAL A 485 -15.43 4.32 -7.29
CA VAL A 485 -16.62 4.25 -6.43
C VAL A 485 -17.80 3.65 -7.19
N ALA A 486 -18.04 4.05 -8.44
CA ALA A 486 -19.14 3.54 -9.25
C ALA A 486 -18.98 2.05 -9.61
N LEU A 487 -17.75 1.60 -9.90
CA LEU A 487 -17.42 0.19 -10.08
C LEU A 487 -17.73 -0.60 -8.81
N GLY A 488 -17.24 -0.14 -7.65
CA GLY A 488 -17.50 -0.78 -6.37
C GLY A 488 -18.99 -0.92 -6.04
N LYS A 489 -19.81 0.10 -6.37
CA LYS A 489 -21.27 0.08 -6.23
C LYS A 489 -21.99 -0.87 -7.21
N THR A 490 -21.32 -1.32 -8.26
CA THR A 490 -21.86 -2.26 -9.25
C THR A 490 -21.63 -3.72 -8.83
N LEU A 491 -20.74 -3.96 -7.87
CA LEU A 491 -20.46 -5.29 -7.33
C LEU A 491 -21.61 -5.79 -6.47
N THR A 492 -21.93 -7.08 -6.58
CA THR A 492 -23.00 -7.71 -5.82
C THR A 492 -22.50 -8.29 -4.49
N ALA A 493 -23.39 -8.44 -3.51
CA ALA A 493 -23.05 -9.08 -2.24
C ALA A 493 -22.53 -10.52 -2.42
N GLY A 494 -23.10 -11.26 -3.38
CA GLY A 494 -22.66 -12.62 -3.70
C GLY A 494 -21.23 -12.68 -4.23
N GLU A 495 -20.82 -11.72 -5.05
CA GLU A 495 -19.44 -11.64 -5.55
C GLU A 495 -18.46 -11.22 -4.45
N VAL A 496 -18.86 -10.31 -3.55
CA VAL A 496 -18.04 -9.94 -2.37
C VAL A 496 -17.80 -11.16 -1.48
N ILE A 497 -18.85 -11.91 -1.12
CA ILE A 497 -18.71 -13.15 -0.34
C ILE A 497 -17.85 -14.18 -1.08
N ALA A 498 -17.99 -14.28 -2.40
CA ALA A 498 -17.17 -15.18 -3.20
C ALA A 498 -15.67 -14.83 -3.14
N ALA A 499 -15.33 -13.54 -3.21
CA ALA A 499 -13.97 -13.04 -3.07
C ALA A 499 -13.38 -13.32 -1.67
N GLU A 500 -14.17 -13.19 -0.61
CA GLU A 500 -13.75 -13.54 0.75
C GLU A 500 -13.45 -15.04 0.93
N ARG A 501 -14.21 -15.90 0.25
CA ARG A 501 -13.91 -17.33 0.21
C ARG A 501 -12.64 -17.64 -0.58
N ILE A 502 -12.40 -16.93 -1.69
CA ILE A 502 -11.12 -17.02 -2.43
C ILE A 502 -9.96 -16.56 -1.54
N LYS A 503 -10.15 -15.51 -0.72
CA LYS A 503 -9.15 -15.08 0.27
C LYS A 503 -8.84 -16.21 1.27
N ALA A 504 -9.87 -16.89 1.78
CA ALA A 504 -9.71 -18.04 2.68
C ALA A 504 -8.93 -19.18 2.02
N TRP A 505 -9.29 -19.54 0.80
CA TRP A 505 -8.59 -20.55 0.01
C TRP A 505 -7.12 -20.17 -0.22
N THR A 506 -6.86 -18.92 -0.62
CA THR A 506 -5.50 -18.41 -0.89
C THR A 506 -4.64 -18.50 0.36
N PHE A 507 -5.20 -18.15 1.52
CA PHE A 507 -4.52 -18.21 2.81
C PHE A 507 -4.10 -19.66 3.14
N GLN A 508 -5.00 -20.63 3.00
CA GLN A 508 -4.70 -22.05 3.21
C GLN A 508 -3.71 -22.59 2.17
N HIS A 509 -3.86 -22.20 0.90
CA HIS A 509 -2.99 -22.64 -0.19
C HIS A 509 -1.55 -22.17 0.01
N VAL A 510 -1.34 -20.89 0.31
CA VAL A 510 0.00 -20.34 0.57
C VAL A 510 0.64 -21.01 1.78
N LYS A 511 -0.12 -21.18 2.86
CA LYS A 511 0.38 -21.84 4.08
C LYS A 511 0.83 -23.28 3.80
N LYS A 512 0.02 -24.05 3.06
CA LYS A 512 0.31 -25.45 2.71
C LYS A 512 1.45 -25.58 1.71
N ASN A 513 1.33 -24.93 0.56
CA ASN A 513 2.13 -25.24 -0.62
C ASN A 513 3.35 -24.33 -0.77
N VAL A 514 3.34 -23.13 -0.17
CA VAL A 514 4.46 -22.18 -0.24
C VAL A 514 5.27 -22.20 1.06
N GLN A 515 4.60 -22.17 2.22
CA GLN A 515 5.27 -22.11 3.52
C GLN A 515 5.58 -23.50 4.10
N GLY A 516 5.04 -24.58 3.53
CA GLY A 516 5.24 -25.94 4.01
C GLY A 516 4.63 -26.22 5.39
N GLN A 517 3.62 -25.44 5.78
CA GLN A 517 2.91 -25.59 7.06
C GLN A 517 1.60 -26.36 6.84
N PRO A 518 1.13 -27.15 7.82
CA PRO A 518 -0.19 -27.78 7.71
C PRO A 518 -1.28 -26.71 7.54
N ALA A 519 -2.18 -26.94 6.57
CA ALA A 519 -3.23 -25.99 6.15
C ALA A 519 -4.08 -25.51 7.33
#